data_AF-A0A1A8HPQ2-F1
#
_entry.id   AF-A0A1A8HPQ2-F1
#
_cell.length_a   1.000
_cell.length_b   1.000
_cell.length_c   1.000
_cell.angle_alpha   90.00
_cell.angle_beta   90.00
_cell.angle_gamma   90.00
#
_symmetry.space_group_name_H-M   'P 1'
#
loop_
_entity.id
_entity.type
_entity.pdbx_description
1 polymer ?
#
loop_
_entity_poly.entity_id
_entity_poly.type
_entity_poly.pdbx_seq_one_letter_code
_entity_poly.pdbx_strand_id
1 'polypeptide(L)'
;KATVEYTNNTTNVTKEESNLVEVRQKIFHLLRGTPLNVILLNNSKFYHVGTTSEYLFHLTEDEVLRTELGLLSSAFSVNMSEDSSGSCVMYSILDPGCSVGAGSVVEYSRLGAGVSVGGGFII
;
A
#
# COMPACT_ATOMS: atom_id res chain seq x y z
N LYS A 1 -13.54 22.14 20.00
CA LYS A 1 -12.41 22.21 20.96
C LYS A 1 -12.29 20.84 21.61
N ALA A 2 -11.09 20.26 21.73
CA ALA A 2 -10.94 18.96 22.38
C ALA A 2 -11.31 19.08 23.87
N THR A 3 -12.05 18.09 24.39
CA THR A 3 -12.44 18.03 25.81
C THR A 3 -12.02 16.70 26.41
N VAL A 4 -11.91 16.65 27.74
CA VAL A 4 -11.54 15.41 28.44
C VAL A 4 -12.67 14.37 28.33
N GLU A 5 -13.92 14.80 28.27
CA GLU A 5 -15.07 13.90 28.14
C GLU A 5 -15.02 13.12 26.81
N TYR A 6 -14.51 13.75 25.75
CA TYR A 6 -14.36 13.10 24.45
C TYR A 6 -13.39 11.90 24.48
N THR A 7 -12.47 11.82 25.45
CA THR A 7 -11.57 10.66 25.56
C THR A 7 -12.32 9.36 25.87
N ASN A 8 -13.54 9.45 26.39
CA ASN A 8 -14.43 8.32 26.66
C ASN A 8 -15.27 7.90 25.44
N ASN A 9 -15.20 8.62 24.32
CA ASN A 9 -16.01 8.30 23.14
C ASN A 9 -15.44 7.07 22.41
N THR A 10 -16.21 5.99 22.35
CA THR A 10 -15.79 4.73 21.73
C THR A 10 -16.62 4.33 20.52
N THR A 11 -17.43 5.24 19.96
CA THR A 11 -18.32 4.95 18.81
C THR A 11 -17.61 4.41 17.57
N ASN A 12 -16.34 4.80 17.36
CA ASN A 12 -15.53 4.40 16.20
C ASN A 12 -14.49 3.31 16.54
N VAL A 13 -14.59 2.69 17.71
CA VAL A 13 -13.61 1.72 18.19
C VAL A 13 -14.09 0.32 17.83
N THR A 14 -13.34 -0.36 16.96
CA THR A 14 -13.67 -1.73 16.52
C THR A 14 -13.32 -2.78 17.57
N LYS A 15 -12.31 -2.50 18.40
CA LYS A 15 -11.88 -3.35 19.52
C LYS A 15 -11.49 -2.47 20.70
N GLU A 16 -12.23 -2.56 21.80
CA GLU A 16 -11.92 -1.86 23.03
C GLU A 16 -10.86 -2.63 23.83
N GLU A 17 -9.68 -2.03 23.99
CA GLU A 17 -8.69 -2.52 24.94
C GLU A 17 -8.94 -1.91 26.31
N SER A 18 -8.63 -2.66 27.37
CA SER A 18 -8.93 -2.26 28.76
C SER A 18 -8.27 -0.94 29.19
N ASN A 19 -7.17 -0.56 28.53
CA ASN A 19 -6.41 0.67 28.79
C ASN A 19 -6.76 1.82 27.83
N LEU A 20 -7.72 1.66 26.91
CA LEU A 20 -7.99 2.63 25.85
C LEU A 20 -8.27 4.04 26.39
N VAL A 21 -9.19 4.16 27.35
CA VAL A 21 -9.57 5.44 27.95
C VAL A 21 -8.39 6.06 28.71
N GLU A 22 -7.66 5.25 29.47
CA GLU A 22 -6.49 5.69 30.23
C GLU A 22 -5.42 6.30 29.30
N VAL A 23 -5.10 5.62 28.20
CA VAL A 23 -4.12 6.09 27.20
C VAL A 23 -4.59 7.39 26.54
N ARG A 24 -5.87 7.47 26.15
CA ARG A 24 -6.44 8.69 25.55
C ARG A 24 -6.40 9.89 26.50
N GLN A 25 -6.70 9.66 27.79
CA GLN A 25 -6.59 10.70 28.81
C GLN A 25 -5.15 11.16 29.00
N LYS A 26 -4.17 10.24 29.05
CA LYS A 26 -2.74 10.60 29.11
C LYS A 26 -2.33 11.48 27.92
N ILE A 27 -2.70 11.10 26.70
CA ILE A 27 -2.42 11.87 25.47
C ILE A 27 -3.08 13.25 25.53
N PHE A 28 -4.35 13.35 25.92
CA PHE A 28 -5.06 14.62 26.06
C PHE A 28 -4.34 15.58 27.01
N HIS A 29 -3.94 15.09 28.19
CA HIS A 29 -3.25 15.92 29.19
C HIS A 29 -1.86 16.36 28.74
N LEU A 30 -1.15 15.55 27.95
CA LEU A 30 0.15 15.91 27.39
C LEU A 30 0.03 16.94 26.27
N LEU A 31 -0.97 16.81 25.40
CA LEU A 31 -1.11 17.66 24.22
C LEU A 31 -1.99 18.90 24.43
N ARG A 32 -2.74 18.99 25.54
CA ARG A 32 -3.63 20.14 25.80
C ARG A 32 -2.85 21.46 25.70
N GLY A 33 -3.41 22.41 24.95
CA GLY A 33 -2.78 23.72 24.75
C GLY A 33 -1.60 23.73 23.77
N THR A 34 -1.20 22.57 23.23
CA THR A 34 -0.22 22.50 22.14
C THR A 34 -0.91 22.88 20.83
N PRO A 35 -0.38 23.86 20.07
CA PRO A 35 -0.90 24.17 18.74
C PRO A 35 -0.68 22.97 17.80
N LEU A 36 -1.76 22.39 17.33
CA LEU A 36 -1.74 21.35 16.30
C LEU A 36 -2.29 21.94 15.01
N ASN A 37 -1.51 21.85 13.94
CA ASN A 37 -1.93 22.28 12.61
C ASN A 37 -2.37 21.05 11.82
N VAL A 38 -3.55 21.13 11.22
CA VAL A 38 -4.08 20.08 10.35
C VAL A 38 -4.03 20.60 8.92
N ILE A 39 -3.29 19.89 8.05
CA ILE A 39 -3.28 20.16 6.62
C ILE A 39 -4.29 19.20 5.98
N LEU A 40 -5.29 19.77 5.32
CA LEU A 40 -6.25 18.99 4.57
C LEU A 40 -5.68 18.71 3.17
N LEU A 41 -5.54 17.44 2.83
CA LEU A 41 -5.13 17.00 1.49
C LEU A 41 -6.36 16.97 0.57
N ASN A 42 -6.85 18.15 0.19
CA ASN A 42 -7.97 18.29 -0.75
C ASN A 42 -7.61 17.69 -2.12
N ASN A 43 -8.63 17.15 -2.81
CA ASN A 43 -8.47 16.50 -4.11
C ASN A 43 -7.51 15.29 -4.09
N SER A 44 -7.35 14.65 -2.94
CA SER A 44 -6.60 13.39 -2.80
C SER A 44 -7.56 12.20 -2.84
N LYS A 45 -7.08 11.08 -3.36
CA LYS A 45 -7.73 9.77 -3.28
C LYS A 45 -6.98 8.90 -2.29
N PHE A 46 -7.72 8.12 -1.51
CA PHE A 46 -7.16 7.22 -0.50
C PHE A 46 -7.41 5.79 -0.94
N TYR A 47 -6.33 5.07 -1.18
CA TYR A 47 -6.35 3.64 -1.49
C TYR A 47 -5.92 2.87 -0.25
N HIS A 48 -6.67 1.81 0.07
CA HIS A 48 -6.33 0.92 1.18
C HIS A 48 -5.63 -0.32 0.63
N VAL A 49 -4.44 -0.60 1.15
CA VAL A 49 -3.68 -1.79 0.81
C VAL A 49 -3.34 -2.49 2.12
N GLY A 50 -4.33 -3.17 2.70
CA GLY A 50 -4.22 -3.84 4.00
C GLY A 50 -3.95 -5.34 3.90
N THR A 51 -4.19 -5.92 2.73
CA THR A 51 -4.04 -7.35 2.47
C THR A 51 -3.19 -7.63 1.24
N THR A 52 -2.63 -8.83 1.15
CA THR A 52 -1.89 -9.30 -0.02
C THR A 52 -2.75 -9.27 -1.29
N SER A 53 -4.04 -9.62 -1.19
CA SER A 53 -4.95 -9.58 -2.32
C SER A 53 -5.22 -8.16 -2.81
N GLU A 54 -5.39 -7.20 -1.90
CA GLU A 54 -5.51 -5.77 -2.26
C GLU A 54 -4.23 -5.27 -2.93
N TYR A 55 -3.06 -5.68 -2.43
CA TYR A 55 -1.76 -5.31 -3.01
C TYR A 55 -1.61 -5.78 -4.45
N LEU A 56 -1.89 -7.07 -4.71
CA LEU A 56 -1.84 -7.63 -6.06
C LEU A 56 -2.84 -6.91 -6.98
N PHE A 57 -4.11 -6.83 -6.57
CA PHE A 57 -5.17 -6.17 -7.35
C PHE A 57 -4.79 -4.74 -7.74
N HIS A 58 -4.37 -3.91 -6.78
CA HIS A 58 -4.06 -2.51 -7.02
C HIS A 58 -2.86 -2.30 -7.95
N LEU A 59 -1.89 -3.20 -7.95
CA LEU A 59 -0.69 -3.06 -8.79
C LEU A 59 -0.81 -3.74 -10.16
N THR A 60 -1.71 -4.70 -10.32
CA THR A 60 -1.81 -5.47 -11.58
C THR A 60 -3.12 -5.24 -12.35
N GLU A 61 -4.23 -5.05 -11.65
CA GLU A 61 -5.59 -5.03 -12.24
C GLU A 61 -6.27 -3.65 -12.18
N ASP A 62 -5.99 -2.84 -11.15
CA ASP A 62 -6.62 -1.53 -10.96
C ASP A 62 -6.08 -0.48 -11.96
N GLU A 63 -6.72 -0.41 -13.13
CA GLU A 63 -6.36 0.55 -14.19
C GLU A 63 -6.46 2.02 -13.72
N VAL A 64 -7.35 2.32 -12.78
CA VAL A 64 -7.55 3.69 -12.28
C VAL A 64 -6.33 4.10 -11.46
N LEU A 65 -5.96 3.31 -10.46
CA LEU A 65 -4.79 3.60 -9.63
C LEU A 65 -3.51 3.63 -10.48
N ARG A 66 -3.35 2.67 -11.39
CA ARG A 66 -2.18 2.61 -12.28
C ARG A 66 -2.06 3.87 -13.13
N THR A 67 -3.18 4.35 -13.69
CA THR A 67 -3.19 5.58 -14.48
C THR A 67 -2.89 6.81 -13.64
N GLU A 68 -3.47 6.92 -12.45
CA GLU A 68 -3.32 8.08 -11.55
C GLU A 68 -1.89 8.24 -11.01
N LEU A 69 -1.23 7.13 -10.70
CA LEU A 69 0.15 7.12 -10.21
C LEU A 69 1.19 7.02 -11.34
N GLY A 70 0.75 6.84 -12.60
CA GLY A 70 1.65 6.61 -13.73
C GLY A 70 2.45 5.31 -13.59
N LEU A 71 1.85 4.27 -13.00
CA LEU A 71 2.50 2.97 -12.80
C LEU A 71 2.72 2.29 -14.15
N LEU A 72 3.99 2.09 -14.48
CA LEU A 72 4.41 1.29 -15.62
C LEU A 72 4.35 -0.20 -15.24
N SER A 73 4.06 -1.06 -16.22
CA SER A 73 4.17 -2.52 -16.06
C SER A 73 5.60 -2.94 -15.66
N SER A 74 6.58 -2.13 -16.05
CA SER A 74 7.99 -2.24 -15.68
C SER A 74 8.53 -0.87 -15.30
N ALA A 75 8.78 -0.64 -14.00
CA ALA A 75 9.34 0.60 -13.49
C ALA A 75 10.76 0.35 -12.96
N PHE A 76 11.74 1.11 -13.47
CA PHE A 76 13.16 1.00 -13.06
C PHE A 76 13.75 -0.43 -13.19
N SER A 77 13.26 -1.19 -14.16
CA SER A 77 13.67 -2.59 -14.40
C SER A 77 14.37 -2.74 -15.75
N VAL A 78 15.22 -3.75 -15.86
CA VAL A 78 16.07 -4.01 -17.05
C VAL A 78 15.63 -5.31 -17.73
N ASN A 79 15.57 -5.29 -19.07
CA ASN A 79 15.32 -6.43 -19.96
C ASN A 79 13.94 -7.10 -19.85
N MET A 80 12.86 -6.34 -19.98
CA MET A 80 11.52 -6.92 -20.18
C MET A 80 11.06 -6.85 -21.64
N SER A 81 10.45 -7.92 -22.12
CA SER A 81 9.61 -7.89 -23.32
C SER A 81 8.32 -7.12 -23.00
N GLU A 82 7.76 -6.44 -24.01
CA GLU A 82 6.54 -5.61 -23.88
C GLU A 82 5.29 -6.42 -23.48
N ASP A 83 5.39 -7.75 -23.41
CA ASP A 83 4.29 -8.71 -23.17
C ASP A 83 3.95 -8.95 -21.69
N SER A 84 4.40 -8.09 -20.75
CA SER A 84 4.03 -8.18 -19.33
C SER A 84 2.60 -7.68 -19.07
N SER A 85 1.65 -8.05 -19.94
CA SER A 85 0.24 -7.66 -19.80
C SER A 85 -0.34 -8.31 -18.55
N GLY A 86 -0.54 -7.50 -17.50
CA GLY A 86 -1.19 -7.92 -16.26
C GLY A 86 -0.24 -8.30 -15.13
N SER A 87 1.06 -8.07 -15.21
CA SER A 87 1.98 -8.16 -14.06
C SER A 87 2.64 -6.79 -13.79
N CYS A 88 3.14 -6.61 -12.57
CA CYS A 88 3.84 -5.40 -12.16
C CYS A 88 5.28 -5.74 -11.76
N VAL A 89 6.26 -5.14 -12.43
CA VAL A 89 7.67 -5.37 -12.16
C VAL A 89 8.36 -4.06 -11.80
N MET A 90 8.88 -3.97 -10.58
CA MET A 90 9.47 -2.75 -10.03
C MET A 90 10.89 -3.01 -9.55
N TYR A 91 11.83 -2.14 -9.90
CA TYR A 91 13.21 -2.20 -9.39
C TYR A 91 13.87 -3.58 -9.50
N SER A 92 13.60 -4.31 -10.58
CA SER A 92 14.00 -5.71 -10.73
C SER A 92 14.81 -5.95 -12.01
N ILE A 93 15.61 -7.01 -12.03
CA ILE A 93 16.38 -7.44 -13.20
C ILE A 93 15.91 -8.82 -13.59
N LEU A 94 15.35 -8.95 -14.78
CA LEU A 94 14.93 -10.25 -15.31
C LEU A 94 15.78 -10.61 -16.52
N ASP A 95 16.23 -11.85 -16.55
CA ASP A 95 16.76 -12.43 -17.77
C ASP A 95 15.67 -12.48 -18.86
N PRO A 96 15.98 -12.25 -20.15
CA PRO A 96 14.99 -12.33 -21.24
C PRO A 96 14.27 -13.67 -21.37
N GLY A 97 14.84 -14.76 -20.83
CA GLY A 97 14.21 -16.08 -20.79
C GLY A 97 13.25 -16.29 -19.62
N CYS A 98 12.99 -15.28 -18.79
CA CYS A 98 12.04 -15.35 -17.67
C CYS A 98 10.60 -15.19 -18.14
N SER A 99 9.66 -15.77 -17.38
CA SER A 99 8.22 -15.51 -17.53
C SER A 99 7.60 -15.10 -16.19
N VAL A 100 6.68 -14.14 -16.25
CA VAL A 100 5.92 -13.67 -15.08
C VAL A 100 4.43 -13.79 -15.38
N GLY A 101 3.74 -14.65 -14.62
CA GLY A 101 2.30 -14.82 -14.74
C GLY A 101 1.51 -13.57 -14.37
N ALA A 102 0.35 -13.39 -14.98
CA ALA A 102 -0.56 -12.28 -14.69
C ALA A 102 -1.00 -12.25 -13.21
N GLY A 103 -1.36 -11.07 -12.72
CA GLY A 103 -1.69 -10.83 -11.33
C GLY A 103 -0.50 -10.83 -10.38
N SER A 104 0.74 -10.95 -10.89
CA SER A 104 1.93 -11.04 -10.05
C SER A 104 2.68 -9.72 -9.93
N VAL A 105 3.35 -9.55 -8.80
CA VAL A 105 4.24 -8.43 -8.50
C VAL A 105 5.66 -8.96 -8.29
N VAL A 106 6.63 -8.41 -9.01
CA VAL A 106 8.06 -8.70 -8.80
C VAL A 106 8.74 -7.40 -8.39
N GLU A 107 9.30 -7.35 -7.19
CA GLU A 107 9.93 -6.15 -6.68
C GLU A 107 11.30 -6.41 -6.05
N TYR A 108 12.26 -5.52 -6.31
CA TYR A 108 13.62 -5.56 -5.75
C TYR A 108 14.35 -6.91 -5.93
N SER A 109 14.06 -7.60 -7.05
CA SER A 109 14.47 -8.96 -7.28
C SER A 109 15.36 -9.12 -8.52
N ARG A 110 16.15 -10.20 -8.56
CA ARG A 110 16.92 -10.61 -9.74
C ARG A 110 16.57 -12.03 -10.16
N LEU A 111 15.90 -12.18 -11.29
CA LEU A 111 15.51 -13.49 -11.83
C LEU A 111 16.46 -13.90 -12.94
N GLY A 112 17.07 -15.08 -12.78
CA GLY A 112 18.00 -15.67 -13.75
C GLY A 112 17.28 -16.41 -14.88
N ALA A 113 18.05 -16.82 -15.89
CA ALA A 113 17.53 -17.52 -17.06
C ALA A 113 16.69 -18.77 -16.68
N GLY A 114 15.53 -18.91 -17.34
CA GLY A 114 14.62 -20.05 -17.18
C GLY A 114 13.72 -20.01 -15.94
N VAL A 115 13.74 -18.91 -15.16
CA VAL A 115 12.80 -18.74 -14.05
C VAL A 115 11.39 -18.46 -14.58
N SER A 116 10.41 -19.20 -14.04
CA SER A 116 8.99 -19.00 -14.31
C SER A 116 8.27 -18.66 -13.02
N VAL A 117 7.65 -17.49 -12.97
CA VAL A 117 6.78 -17.07 -11.85
C VAL A 117 5.33 -17.39 -12.23
N GLY A 118 4.60 -18.06 -11.35
CA GLY A 118 3.16 -18.32 -11.54
C GLY A 118 2.33 -17.03 -11.55
N GLY A 119 1.02 -17.14 -11.78
CA GLY A 119 0.10 -15.99 -11.65
C GLY A 119 -0.34 -15.74 -10.21
N GLY A 120 -0.50 -14.47 -9.82
CA GLY A 120 -0.92 -14.09 -8.47
C GLY A 120 0.15 -14.25 -7.39
N PHE A 121 1.44 -14.18 -7.76
CA PHE A 121 2.56 -14.32 -6.82
C PHE A 121 3.25 -12.97 -6.53
N ILE A 122 3.94 -12.92 -5.40
CA ILE A 122 4.83 -11.82 -5.03
C ILE A 122 6.24 -12.38 -4.93
N ILE A 123 7.19 -11.75 -5.61
CA ILE A 123 8.61 -12.15 -5.67
C ILE A 123 9.51 -10.98 -5.28
#